data_AF-A0A9R0P3X4-F1
#
_entry.id   AF-A0A9R0P3X4-F1
#
_cell.length_a   1.000
_cell.length_b   1.000
_cell.length_c   1.000
_cell.angle_alpha   90.00
_cell.angle_beta   90.00
_cell.angle_gamma   90.00
#
_symmetry.space_group_name_H-M   'P 1'
#
loop_
_entity.id
_entity.type
_entity.pdbx_description
1 polymer ?
#
loop_
_entity_poly.entity_id
_entity_poly.type
_entity_poly.pdbx_seq_one_letter_code
_entity_poly.pdbx_strand_id
1 'polypeptide(L)'
;MSAVIYVDPQAVHPVINGEWHRLAGVLRPGQEFTTLCGISDIATFLPLSERRTREVPRQCDSCDVTYRRDHGIPLQQDRLRGADLRGRRQQAMKAL
;
A
#
# COMPACT_ATOMS: atom_id res chain seq x y z
N MET A 1 -26.38 21.12 17.06
CA MET A 1 -25.00 21.23 16.53
C MET A 1 -24.60 19.88 15.96
N SER A 2 -24.10 19.85 14.73
CA SER A 2 -23.58 18.63 14.09
C SER A 2 -22.06 18.69 14.04
N ALA A 3 -21.39 17.61 14.42
CA ALA A 3 -19.96 17.44 14.20
C ALA A 3 -19.72 16.86 12.80
N VAL A 4 -18.69 17.34 12.11
CA VAL A 4 -18.25 16.84 10.80
C VAL A 4 -16.83 16.32 10.94
N ILE A 5 -16.58 15.12 10.41
CA ILE A 5 -15.25 14.51 10.37
C ILE A 5 -14.82 14.45 8.91
N TYR A 6 -13.71 15.12 8.58
CA TYR A 6 -13.10 15.05 7.26
C TYR A 6 -12.07 13.92 7.26
N VAL A 7 -12.17 13.03 6.27
CA VAL A 7 -11.26 11.89 6.09
C VAL A 7 -10.76 11.93 4.66
N ASP A 8 -9.44 11.80 4.46
CA ASP A 8 -8.86 11.55 3.15
C ASP A 8 -9.10 10.07 2.78
N PRO A 9 -9.91 9.77 1.74
CA PRO A 9 -10.18 8.40 1.33
C PRO A 9 -8.91 7.64 0.92
N GLN A 10 -7.87 8.33 0.43
CA GLN A 10 -6.61 7.70 0.05
C GLN A 10 -5.75 7.30 1.26
N ALA A 11 -6.00 7.89 2.43
CA ALA A 11 -5.36 7.49 3.67
C ALA A 11 -6.06 6.31 4.37
N VAL A 12 -7.25 5.92 3.89
CA VAL A 12 -8.02 4.79 4.42
C VAL A 12 -7.74 3.54 3.60
N HIS A 13 -7.16 2.54 4.24
CA HIS A 13 -6.88 1.26 3.62
C HIS A 13 -7.90 0.22 4.11
N PRO A 14 -8.65 -0.49 3.26
CA PRO A 14 -9.46 -1.62 3.70
C PRO A 14 -8.57 -2.77 4.21
N VAL A 15 -9.04 -3.46 5.26
CA VAL A 15 -8.41 -4.70 5.75
C VAL A 15 -9.20 -5.89 5.22
N ILE A 16 -8.59 -6.69 4.35
CA ILE A 16 -9.19 -7.88 3.74
C ILE A 16 -8.24 -9.05 3.99
N ASN A 17 -8.76 -10.17 4.52
CA ASN A 17 -7.95 -11.35 4.84
C ASN A 17 -6.69 -11.08 5.70
N GLY A 18 -6.74 -10.07 6.57
CA GLY A 18 -5.60 -9.69 7.42
C GLY A 18 -4.53 -8.83 6.73
N GLU A 19 -4.81 -8.30 5.53
CA GLU A 19 -3.92 -7.41 4.81
C GLU A 19 -4.52 -6.01 4.62
N TRP A 20 -3.70 -4.96 4.71
CA TRP A 20 -4.04 -3.62 4.26
C TRP A 20 -3.93 -3.55 2.75
N HIS A 21 -5.06 -3.25 2.10
CA HIS A 21 -5.12 -2.99 0.67
C HIS A 21 -5.20 -1.49 0.39
N ARG A 22 -4.71 -1.08 -0.78
CA ARG A 22 -4.86 0.29 -1.28
C ARG A 22 -6.04 0.37 -2.22
N LEU A 23 -6.77 1.46 -2.17
CA LEU A 23 -7.91 1.71 -3.04
C LEU A 23 -7.43 2.13 -4.44
N ALA A 24 -8.15 1.68 -5.47
CA ALA A 24 -7.97 2.17 -6.84
C ALA A 24 -8.76 3.47 -7.13
N GLY A 25 -9.55 3.94 -6.14
CA GLY A 25 -10.41 5.10 -6.27
C GLY A 25 -10.86 5.64 -4.91
N VAL A 26 -12.02 6.30 -4.88
CA VAL A 26 -12.57 6.93 -3.68
C VAL A 26 -13.38 5.93 -2.86
N LEU A 27 -13.11 5.85 -1.56
CA LEU A 27 -13.98 5.14 -0.62
C LEU A 27 -15.24 5.95 -0.33
N ARG A 28 -16.40 5.39 -0.64
CA ARG A 28 -17.70 5.95 -0.24
C ARG A 28 -18.39 4.96 0.70
N PRO A 29 -18.74 5.37 1.94
CA PRO A 29 -19.41 4.47 2.89
C PRO A 29 -20.66 3.83 2.29
N GLY A 30 -20.81 2.51 2.46
CA GLY A 30 -21.95 1.75 1.94
C GLY A 30 -21.94 1.49 0.44
N GLN A 31 -20.89 1.91 -0.29
CA GLN A 31 -20.70 1.56 -1.69
C GLN A 31 -19.58 0.55 -1.86
N GLU A 32 -19.66 -0.22 -2.95
CA GLU A 32 -18.58 -1.10 -3.37
C GLU A 32 -17.34 -0.27 -3.72
N PHE A 33 -16.18 -0.75 -3.29
CA PHE A 33 -14.88 -0.21 -3.65
C PHE A 33 -14.06 -1.27 -4.37
N THR A 34 -13.04 -0.83 -5.11
CA THR A 34 -12.05 -1.72 -5.73
C THR A 34 -10.65 -1.38 -5.23
N THR A 35 -9.85 -2.39 -4.91
CA THR A 35 -8.45 -2.25 -4.51
C THR A 35 -7.52 -2.21 -5.72
N LEU A 36 -6.29 -1.74 -5.53
CA LEU A 36 -5.26 -1.76 -6.59
C LEU A 36 -4.91 -3.18 -7.07
N CYS A 37 -5.14 -4.21 -6.26
CA CYS A 37 -4.95 -5.61 -6.67
C CYS A 37 -6.21 -6.25 -7.28
N GLY A 38 -7.29 -5.47 -7.48
CA GLY A 38 -8.49 -5.91 -8.19
C GLY A 38 -9.56 -6.59 -7.33
N ILE A 39 -9.43 -6.56 -5.99
CA ILE A 39 -10.49 -7.05 -5.09
C ILE A 39 -11.59 -6.00 -5.02
N SER A 40 -12.84 -6.40 -5.26
CA SER A 40 -14.02 -5.58 -4.99
C SER A 40 -14.76 -6.08 -3.76
N ASP A 41 -15.16 -5.15 -2.89
CA ASP A 41 -15.89 -5.45 -1.65
C ASP A 41 -16.64 -4.21 -1.13
N ILE A 42 -17.45 -4.37 -0.09
CA ILE A 42 -18.18 -3.29 0.59
C ILE A 42 -17.52 -3.00 1.95
N ALA A 43 -17.24 -1.73 2.21
CA ALA A 43 -16.57 -1.34 3.45
C ALA A 43 -17.50 -1.39 4.67
N THR A 44 -17.06 -2.09 5.71
CA THR A 44 -17.67 -2.06 7.04
C THR A 44 -16.74 -1.31 8.01
N PHE A 45 -17.29 -0.35 8.77
CA PHE A 45 -16.53 0.41 9.76
C PHE A 45 -16.76 -0.17 11.16
N LEU A 46 -15.67 -0.54 11.82
CA LEU A 46 -15.68 -1.06 13.19
C LEU A 46 -14.86 -0.15 14.12
N PRO A 47 -15.23 -0.04 15.41
CA PRO A 47 -14.44 0.67 16.41
C PRO A 47 -13.00 0.14 16.53
N LEU A 48 -12.04 1.03 16.83
CA LEU A 48 -10.63 0.67 17.00
C LEU A 48 -10.41 -0.40 18.10
N SER A 49 -11.28 -0.44 19.11
CA SER A 49 -11.25 -1.46 20.16
C SER A 49 -11.38 -2.89 19.61
N GLU A 50 -12.17 -3.09 18.55
CA GLU A 50 -12.34 -4.41 17.92
C GLU A 50 -11.11 -4.86 17.14
N ARG A 51 -10.22 -3.94 16.79
CA ARG A 51 -8.95 -4.29 16.13
C ARG A 51 -7.93 -4.84 17.12
N ARG A 52 -7.94 -4.39 18.39
CA ARG A 52 -6.91 -4.76 19.37
C ARG A 52 -6.90 -6.26 19.71
N THR A 53 -7.96 -6.98 19.37
CA THR A 53 -8.09 -8.43 19.52
C THR A 53 -7.61 -9.22 18.30
N ARG A 54 -7.22 -8.55 17.21
CA ARG A 54 -6.77 -9.15 15.95
C ARG A 54 -5.27 -8.90 15.73
N GLU A 55 -4.64 -9.75 14.91
CA GLU A 55 -3.26 -9.54 14.49
C GLU A 55 -3.06 -8.21 13.74
N VAL A 56 -1.85 -7.66 13.81
CA VAL A 56 -1.50 -6.44 13.08
C VAL A 56 -1.50 -6.76 11.57
N PRO A 57 -2.36 -6.11 10.76
CA PRO A 57 -2.45 -6.44 9.34
C PRO A 57 -1.15 -6.08 8.63
N ARG A 58 -0.71 -6.96 7.71
CA ARG A 58 0.45 -6.70 6.83
C ARG A 58 0.00 -5.90 5.62
N GLN A 59 0.91 -5.22 4.93
CA GLN A 59 0.55 -4.57 3.67
C GLN A 59 0.42 -5.64 2.57
N CYS A 60 -0.61 -5.55 1.72
CA CYS A 60 -0.73 -6.40 0.55
C CYS A 60 0.41 -6.12 -0.44
N ASP A 61 1.20 -7.16 -0.77
CA ASP A 61 2.37 -7.03 -1.65
C ASP A 61 1.99 -6.57 -3.06
N SER A 62 0.87 -7.05 -3.61
CA SER A 62 0.39 -6.65 -4.93
C SER A 62 0.03 -5.16 -4.96
N CYS A 63 -0.68 -4.68 -3.92
CA CYS A 63 -0.99 -3.25 -3.79
C CYS A 63 0.28 -2.40 -3.63
N ASP A 64 1.29 -2.88 -2.89
CA ASP A 64 2.58 -2.17 -2.74
C ASP A 64 3.30 -2.05 -4.08
N VAL A 65 3.39 -3.15 -4.83
CA VAL A 65 4.06 -3.18 -6.13
C VAL A 65 3.39 -2.22 -7.12
N THR A 66 2.06 -2.27 -7.25
CA THR A 66 1.31 -1.38 -8.13
C THR A 66 1.48 0.08 -7.73
N TYR A 67 1.26 0.40 -6.45
CA TYR A 67 1.43 1.77 -5.93
C TYR A 67 2.83 2.31 -6.20
N ARG A 68 3.87 1.52 -5.94
CA ARG A 68 5.25 1.92 -6.16
C ARG A 68 5.54 2.18 -7.63
N ARG A 69 5.06 1.33 -8.53
CA ARG A 69 5.21 1.52 -9.98
C ARG A 69 4.55 2.81 -10.44
N ASP A 70 3.31 3.07 -10.01
CA ASP A 70 2.55 4.26 -10.40
C ASP A 70 3.20 5.56 -9.90
N HIS A 71 3.97 5.48 -8.81
CA HIS A 71 4.65 6.63 -8.20
C HIS A 71 6.16 6.68 -8.51
N GLY A 72 6.67 5.82 -9.39
CA GLY A 72 8.10 5.77 -9.73
C GLY A 72 9.02 5.39 -8.55
N ILE A 73 8.48 4.73 -7.53
CA ILE A 73 9.22 4.28 -6.36
C ILE A 73 9.87 2.94 -6.69
N PRO A 74 11.21 2.79 -6.58
CA PRO A 74 11.87 1.52 -6.85
C PRO A 74 11.36 0.40 -5.94
N LEU A 75 11.15 -0.79 -6.52
CA LEU A 75 10.91 -2.00 -5.75
C LEU A 75 12.18 -2.36 -4.97
N GLN A 76 12.02 -3.06 -3.84
CA GLN A 76 13.15 -3.41 -2.99
C GLN A 76 14.18 -4.29 -3.73
N GLN A 77 13.72 -5.16 -4.63
CA GLN A 77 14.58 -5.97 -5.50
C GLN A 77 15.37 -5.12 -6.52
N ASP A 78 14.78 -4.05 -7.04
CA ASP A 78 15.44 -3.14 -7.97
C ASP A 78 16.53 -2.31 -7.29
N ARG A 79 16.35 -1.98 -6.01
CA ARG A 79 17.38 -1.29 -5.21
C ARG A 79 18.64 -2.15 -5.05
N LEU A 80 18.47 -3.45 -4.81
CA LEU A 80 19.58 -4.39 -4.67
C LEU A 80 20.33 -4.55 -6.01
N ARG A 81 19.61 -4.77 -7.12
CA ARG A 81 20.22 -4.83 -8.46
C ARG A 81 20.93 -3.52 -8.86
N GLY A 82 20.33 -2.38 -8.55
CA GLY A 82 20.92 -1.06 -8.84
C GLY A 82 22.16 -0.76 -7.98
N ALA A 83 22.23 -1.27 -6.75
CA ALA A 83 23.41 -1.18 -5.91
C ALA A 83 24.55 -2.03 -6.47
N ASP A 84 24.28 -3.26 -6.89
CA ASP A 84 25.27 -4.16 -7.49
C ASP A 84 25.89 -3.58 -8.76
N LEU A 85 25.06 -3.03 -9.65
CA LEU A 85 25.52 -2.41 -10.90
C LEU A 85 26.41 -1.17 -10.64
N ARG A 86 26.05 -0.35 -9.64
CA ARG A 86 26.90 0.78 -9.21
C ARG A 86 28.22 0.33 -8.62
N GLY A 87 28.21 -0.72 -7.79
CA GLY A 87 29.43 -1.30 -7.20
C GLY A 87 30.39 -1.82 -8.25
N ARG A 88 29.89 -2.56 -9.25
CA ARG A 88 30.70 -3.06 -10.38
C ARG A 88 31.32 -1.94 -11.21
N ARG A 89 30.55 -0.86 -11.49
CA ARG A 89 31.06 0.28 -12.24
C ARG A 89 32.18 1.02 -11.50
N GLN A 90 32.07 1.18 -10.18
CA GLN A 90 33.13 1.81 -9.37
C GLN A 90 34.41 0.96 -9.30
N GLN A 91 34.29 -0.37 -9.26
CA GLN A 91 35.45 -1.25 -9.31
C GLN A 91 36.18 -1.17 -10.67
N ALA A 92 35.43 -1.15 -11.78
CA ALA A 92 36.01 -1.03 -13.11
C ALA A 92 36.76 0.31 -13.34
N MET A 93 36.27 1.41 -12.77
CA MET A 93 36.94 2.73 -12.87
C MET A 93 38.20 2.86 -12.02
N LYS A 94 38.40 2.02 -10.99
CA LYS A 94 39.62 2.00 -10.17
C LYS A 94 40.74 1.13 -10.75
N ALA A 95 40.44 0.32 -11.77
CA ALA A 95 41.38 -0.60 -12.40
C ALA A 95 42.06 -0.01 -13.67
N LEU A 96 41.80 1.27 -13.96
CA LEU A 96 42.43 2.10 -15.00
C LEU A 96 43.30 3.15 -14.31
#